data_AF-A0A7Z0ETL9-F1
#
_entry.id   AF-A0A7Z0ETL9-F1
#
_cell.length_a   1.000
_cell.length_b   1.000
_cell.length_c   1.000
_cell.angle_alpha   90.00
_cell.angle_beta   90.00
_cell.angle_gamma   90.00
#
_symmetry.space_group_name_H-M   'P 1'
#
loop_
_entity.id
_entity.type
_entity.pdbx_description
1 polymer ?
#
loop_
_entity_poly.entity_id
_entity_poly.type
_entity_poly.pdbx_seq_one_letter_code
_entity_poly.pdbx_strand_id
1 'polypeptide(L)'
;MRAEVGDRLVVESPRADTHRRTGVVTKVQGDGGSPPYQVHWLDAVGGHDALVYPGPDAHIEHTPGRTGTDTEETQAMQTMKRWDVDVVVAEETEGDTARTWAEVGLVADDGTALRGHGMSRKHPADLDVPEIGEELAVSRALSDLSRQLRQVAAEDINDNTGTPWRPT
;
A
#
# COMPACT_ATOMS: atom_id res chain seq x y z
N MET A 1 -26.17 -9.98 -15.95
CA MET A 1 -25.56 -9.83 -14.61
C MET A 1 -25.64 -8.36 -14.21
N ARG A 2 -25.98 -8.05 -12.95
CA ARG A 2 -25.96 -6.69 -12.40
C ARG A 2 -25.33 -6.70 -11.01
N ALA A 3 -24.54 -5.69 -10.68
CA ALA A 3 -23.86 -5.54 -9.41
C ALA A 3 -23.96 -4.10 -8.91
N GLU A 4 -23.82 -3.93 -7.60
CA GLU A 4 -23.61 -2.68 -6.90
C GLU A 4 -22.20 -2.66 -6.28
N VAL A 5 -21.70 -1.47 -5.95
CA VAL A 5 -20.43 -1.36 -5.21
C VAL A 5 -20.61 -1.98 -3.82
N GLY A 6 -19.68 -2.83 -3.42
CA GLY A 6 -19.75 -3.61 -2.19
C GLY A 6 -20.35 -5.01 -2.36
N ASP A 7 -20.92 -5.31 -3.52
CA ASP A 7 -21.30 -6.69 -3.85
C ASP A 7 -20.07 -7.59 -4.04
N ARG A 8 -20.26 -8.89 -3.85
CA ARG A 8 -19.19 -9.87 -4.03
C ARG A 8 -19.33 -10.54 -5.40
N LEU A 9 -18.31 -10.39 -6.24
CA LEU A 9 -18.20 -11.13 -7.50
C LEU A 9 -17.53 -12.47 -7.20
N VAL A 10 -18.24 -13.55 -7.50
CA VAL A 10 -17.72 -14.92 -7.47
C VAL A 10 -17.57 -15.39 -8.91
N VAL A 11 -16.37 -15.86 -9.26
CA VAL A 11 -16.11 -16.52 -10.53
C VAL A 11 -15.84 -17.99 -10.25
N GLU A 12 -16.81 -18.83 -10.60
CA GLU A 12 -16.67 -20.28 -10.54
C GLU A 12 -15.77 -20.75 -11.69
N SER A 13 -15.02 -21.83 -11.47
CA SER A 13 -14.19 -22.42 -12.52
C SER A 13 -14.70 -23.81 -12.86
N PRO A 14 -15.07 -24.09 -14.12
CA PRO A 14 -15.49 -25.42 -14.55
C PRO A 14 -14.31 -26.38 -14.86
N ARG A 15 -13.05 -25.95 -14.66
CA ARG A 15 -11.85 -26.75 -14.97
C ARG A 15 -10.95 -26.90 -13.75
N ALA A 16 -10.37 -28.10 -13.60
CA ALA A 16 -9.62 -28.55 -12.43
C ALA A 16 -8.30 -27.81 -12.13
N ASP A 17 -7.94 -26.76 -12.88
CA ASP A 17 -6.65 -26.04 -12.74
C ASP A 17 -6.78 -24.58 -12.27
N THR A 18 -8.00 -24.04 -12.14
CA THR A 18 -8.22 -22.65 -11.71
C THR A 18 -9.07 -22.60 -10.44
N HIS A 19 -8.58 -21.91 -9.42
CA HIS A 19 -9.23 -21.84 -8.11
C HIS A 19 -10.45 -20.91 -8.18
N ARG A 20 -11.56 -21.25 -7.50
CA ARG A 20 -12.70 -20.34 -7.30
C ARG A 20 -12.18 -19.00 -6.81
N ARG A 21 -12.45 -17.93 -7.57
CA ARG A 21 -11.97 -16.59 -7.24
C ARG A 21 -13.11 -15.78 -6.68
N THR A 22 -12.81 -15.04 -5.62
CA THR A 22 -13.79 -14.15 -5.01
C THR A 22 -13.21 -12.76 -4.81
N GLY A 23 -13.96 -11.74 -5.23
CA GLY A 23 -13.56 -10.36 -5.09
C GLY A 23 -14.74 -9.45 -4.76
N VAL A 24 -14.44 -8.25 -4.25
CA VAL A 24 -15.46 -7.22 -3.95
C VAL A 24 -15.51 -6.23 -5.10
N VAL A 25 -16.72 -5.93 -5.59
CA VAL A 25 -16.94 -4.91 -6.61
C VAL A 25 -16.68 -3.54 -5.99
N THR A 26 -15.61 -2.87 -6.40
CA THR A 26 -15.23 -1.54 -5.90
C THR A 26 -15.77 -0.42 -6.80
N LYS A 27 -16.05 -0.72 -8.08
CA LYS A 27 -16.70 0.22 -9.02
C LYS A 27 -17.50 -0.52 -10.07
N VAL A 28 -18.66 0.02 -10.42
CA VAL A 28 -19.45 -0.42 -11.57
C VAL A 28 -19.35 0.64 -12.67
N GLN A 29 -18.86 0.25 -13.85
CA GLN A 29 -18.64 1.19 -14.95
C GLN A 29 -19.72 1.14 -16.02
N GLY A 30 -20.45 0.03 -16.12
CA GLY A 30 -21.57 -0.09 -17.04
C GLY A 30 -22.85 0.51 -16.47
N ASP A 31 -23.68 1.06 -17.35
CA ASP A 31 -24.94 1.68 -16.98
C ASP A 31 -25.87 0.68 -16.26
N GLY A 32 -26.59 1.17 -15.25
CA GLY A 32 -27.61 0.40 -14.55
C GLY A 32 -27.11 -0.87 -13.85
N GLY A 33 -25.85 -0.89 -13.42
CA GLY A 33 -25.24 -2.04 -12.74
C GLY A 33 -24.55 -3.04 -13.68
N SER A 34 -24.45 -2.75 -14.97
CA SER A 34 -23.87 -3.66 -15.96
C SER A 34 -22.32 -3.68 -15.92
N PRO A 35 -21.68 -4.76 -16.39
CA PRO A 35 -20.22 -4.78 -16.51
C PRO A 35 -19.70 -3.74 -17.53
N PRO A 36 -18.40 -3.38 -17.47
CA PRO A 36 -17.36 -3.99 -16.64
C PRO A 36 -17.36 -3.52 -15.17
N TYR A 37 -16.82 -4.36 -14.30
CA TYR A 37 -16.67 -4.10 -12.87
C TYR A 37 -15.20 -3.93 -12.52
N GLN A 38 -14.87 -2.97 -11.68
CA GLN A 38 -13.58 -2.98 -10.99
C GLN A 38 -13.73 -3.82 -9.73
N VAL A 39 -12.87 -4.81 -9.57
CA VAL A 39 -12.98 -5.85 -8.54
C VAL A 39 -11.66 -5.97 -7.79
N HIS A 40 -11.74 -5.90 -6.46
CA HIS A 40 -10.62 -6.20 -5.58
C HIS A 40 -10.64 -7.70 -5.24
N TRP A 41 -9.66 -8.46 -5.70
CA TRP A 41 -9.58 -9.89 -5.47
C TRP A 41 -9.04 -10.23 -4.09
N LEU A 42 -9.75 -11.11 -3.37
CA LEU A 42 -9.45 -11.52 -2.00
C LEU A 42 -8.54 -12.76 -1.94
N ASP A 43 -8.19 -13.35 -3.09
CA ASP A 43 -7.43 -14.61 -3.19
C ASP A 43 -5.91 -14.43 -3.21
N ALA A 44 -5.42 -13.23 -3.53
CA ALA A 44 -4.00 -12.92 -3.58
C ALA A 44 -3.52 -12.33 -2.24
N VAL A 45 -2.45 -12.87 -1.67
CA VAL A 45 -1.73 -12.24 -0.56
C VAL A 45 -1.21 -10.89 -1.06
N GLY A 46 -1.79 -9.80 -0.55
CA GLY A 46 -1.54 -8.43 -1.00
C GLY A 46 -2.71 -7.75 -1.72
N GLY A 47 -3.74 -8.52 -2.14
CA GLY A 47 -4.90 -8.01 -2.89
C GLY A 47 -4.51 -7.46 -4.27
N HIS A 48 -5.32 -7.68 -5.30
CA HIS A 48 -5.12 -6.96 -6.56
C HIS A 48 -6.45 -6.53 -7.17
N ASP A 49 -6.44 -5.34 -7.74
CA ASP A 49 -7.59 -4.78 -8.44
C ASP A 49 -7.52 -5.14 -9.93
N ALA A 50 -8.64 -5.53 -10.50
CA ALA A 50 -8.76 -5.78 -11.94
C ALA A 50 -10.08 -5.26 -12.49
N LEU A 51 -10.07 -4.82 -13.75
CA LEU A 51 -11.28 -4.61 -14.53
C LEU A 51 -11.77 -5.97 -15.06
N VAL A 52 -12.98 -6.36 -14.68
CA VAL A 52 -13.55 -7.67 -14.96
C VAL A 52 -14.76 -7.54 -15.89
N TYR A 53 -14.72 -8.31 -16.98
CA TYR A 53 -15.85 -8.60 -17.86
C TYR A 53 -16.33 -10.02 -17.51
N PRO A 54 -17.35 -10.15 -16.65
CA PRO A 54 -17.77 -11.44 -16.13
C PRO A 54 -18.31 -12.34 -17.25
N GLY A 55 -17.79 -13.56 -17.29
CA GLY A 55 -18.28 -14.63 -18.16
C GLY A 55 -19.49 -15.37 -17.56
N PRO A 56 -19.97 -16.43 -18.24
CA PRO A 56 -21.13 -17.21 -17.80
C PRO A 56 -20.96 -17.92 -16.45
N ASP A 57 -19.71 -18.17 -16.03
CA ASP A 57 -19.40 -18.84 -14.75
C ASP A 57 -19.34 -17.87 -13.57
N ALA A 58 -19.61 -16.58 -13.80
CA ALA A 58 -19.61 -15.57 -12.76
C ALA A 58 -21.02 -15.34 -12.20
N HIS A 59 -21.13 -15.09 -10.90
CA HIS A 59 -22.35 -14.61 -10.26
C HIS A 59 -22.05 -13.54 -9.19
N ILE A 60 -23.06 -12.73 -8.87
CA ILE A 60 -22.99 -11.70 -7.83
C ILE A 60 -23.69 -12.21 -6.57
N GLU A 61 -22.99 -12.18 -5.45
CA GLU A 61 -23.60 -12.32 -4.12
C GLU A 61 -23.85 -10.90 -3.58
N HIS A 62 -25.12 -10.51 -3.50
CA HIS A 62 -25.50 -9.21 -2.94
C HIS A 62 -25.32 -9.23 -1.42
N THR A 63 -24.71 -8.20 -0.85
CA THR A 63 -24.64 -8.06 0.60
C THR A 63 -26.03 -7.65 1.12
N PRO A 64 -26.73 -8.45 1.93
CA PRO A 64 -28.07 -8.10 2.38
C PRO A 64 -28.01 -6.96 3.40
N GLY A 65 -28.53 -5.80 3.01
CA GLY A 65 -29.04 -4.79 3.95
C GLY A 65 -28.69 -3.35 3.65
N ARG A 66 -29.45 -2.69 2.76
CA ARG A 66 -29.83 -1.27 2.95
C ARG A 66 -31.04 -0.86 2.10
N THR A 67 -32.19 -1.46 2.35
CA THR A 67 -33.47 -0.88 1.93
C THR A 67 -33.98 0.05 3.04
N GLY A 68 -34.07 1.35 2.75
CA GLY A 68 -34.88 2.30 3.52
C GLY A 68 -34.13 3.53 4.05
N THR A 69 -34.28 4.65 3.32
CA THR A 69 -34.33 6.04 3.80
C THR A 69 -33.87 6.32 5.23
N ASP A 70 -32.71 6.98 5.37
CA ASP A 70 -32.54 8.20 6.18
C ASP A 70 -31.19 8.86 5.83
N THR A 71 -31.26 10.17 5.59
CA THR A 71 -30.24 11.23 5.71
C THR A 71 -28.79 10.93 5.28
N GLU A 72 -28.32 11.70 4.29
CA GLU A 72 -26.92 12.04 3.96
C GLU A 72 -25.83 11.59 4.97
N GLU A 73 -25.55 10.29 5.02
CA GLU A 73 -24.25 9.79 5.46
C GLU A 73 -23.39 9.66 4.22
N THR A 74 -22.58 10.69 3.98
CA THR A 74 -21.41 10.65 3.10
C THR A 74 -20.65 9.37 3.39
N GLN A 75 -20.91 8.32 2.60
CA GLN A 75 -20.12 7.10 2.62
C GLN A 75 -18.70 7.52 2.25
N ALA A 76 -17.84 7.63 3.25
CA ALA A 76 -16.44 7.94 3.08
C ALA A 76 -15.81 6.82 2.25
N MET A 77 -15.78 7.03 0.94
CA MET A 77 -15.06 6.23 -0.03
C MET A 77 -13.61 6.21 0.43
N GLN A 78 -13.17 5.07 0.99
CA GLN A 78 -11.80 4.88 1.45
C GLN A 78 -10.89 4.87 0.21
N THR A 79 -10.38 6.03 -0.18
CA THR A 79 -9.44 6.14 -1.28
C THR A 79 -8.11 5.56 -0.83
N MET A 80 -7.74 4.39 -1.36
CA MET A 80 -6.42 3.81 -1.12
C MET A 80 -5.38 4.57 -1.94
N LYS A 81 -4.32 5.05 -1.29
CA LYS A 81 -3.21 5.74 -1.95
C LYS A 81 -1.93 4.91 -1.77
N ARG A 82 -1.28 4.56 -2.88
CA ARG A 82 0.02 3.88 -2.87
C ARG A 82 1.15 4.90 -2.81
N TRP A 83 2.14 4.63 -1.97
CA TRP A 83 3.40 5.38 -1.88
C TRP A 83 4.53 4.39 -2.07
N ASP A 84 5.50 4.75 -2.88
CA ASP A 84 6.67 3.92 -3.18
C ASP A 84 7.93 4.60 -2.60
N VAL A 85 8.91 3.78 -2.22
CA VAL A 85 10.22 4.25 -1.77
C VAL A 85 11.31 3.57 -2.58
N ASP A 86 12.33 4.33 -2.94
CA ASP A 86 13.53 3.81 -3.58
C ASP A 86 14.59 3.55 -2.53
N VAL A 87 15.15 2.34 -2.51
CA VAL A 87 16.21 1.95 -1.56
C VAL A 87 17.49 1.68 -2.32
N VAL A 88 18.57 2.35 -1.93
CA VAL A 88 19.91 2.15 -2.47
C VAL A 88 20.84 1.75 -1.34
N VAL A 89 21.62 0.68 -1.56
CA VAL A 89 22.59 0.15 -0.60
C VAL A 89 23.97 0.18 -1.24
N ALA A 90 24.98 0.57 -0.47
CA ALA A 90 26.37 0.55 -0.88
C ALA A 90 27.24 -0.04 0.23
N GLU A 91 28.16 -0.92 -0.13
CA GLU A 91 29.15 -1.49 0.79
C GLU A 91 30.53 -0.89 0.51
N GLU A 92 31.24 -0.55 1.58
CA GLU A 92 32.61 -0.08 1.54
C GLU A 92 33.46 -0.92 2.50
N THR A 93 34.48 -1.57 1.96
CA THR A 93 35.40 -2.42 2.73
C THR A 93 36.81 -1.87 2.64
N GLU A 94 37.40 -1.58 3.79
CA GLU A 94 38.79 -1.13 3.94
C GLU A 94 39.50 -2.01 4.98
N GLY A 95 40.38 -2.89 4.50
CA GLY A 95 41.04 -3.89 5.36
C GLY A 95 40.01 -4.84 5.99
N ASP A 96 39.98 -4.86 7.32
CA ASP A 96 39.00 -5.66 8.10
C ASP A 96 37.78 -4.85 8.56
N THR A 97 37.65 -3.60 8.10
CA THR A 97 36.44 -2.80 8.37
C THR A 97 35.50 -2.87 7.16
N ALA A 98 34.28 -3.34 7.39
CA ALA A 98 33.17 -3.27 6.44
C ALA A 98 32.12 -2.28 6.95
N ARG A 99 31.68 -1.38 6.06
CA ARG A 99 30.61 -0.40 6.30
C ARG A 99 29.54 -0.55 5.22
N THR A 100 28.30 -0.69 5.64
CA THR A 100 27.14 -0.74 4.74
C THR A 100 26.33 0.54 4.89
N TRP A 101 26.23 1.32 3.83
CA TRP A 101 25.41 2.52 3.73
C TRP A 101 24.09 2.17 3.07
N ALA A 102 23.00 2.74 3.55
CA ALA A 102 21.71 2.68 2.89
C ALA A 102 21.08 4.06 2.82
N GLU A 103 20.30 4.25 1.79
CA GLU A 103 19.56 5.46 1.56
C GLU A 103 18.17 5.12 1.05
N VAL A 104 17.16 5.81 1.56
CA VAL A 104 15.77 5.63 1.16
C VAL A 104 15.22 6.96 0.67
N GLY A 105 14.86 7.02 -0.61
CA GLY A 105 14.18 8.15 -1.23
C GLY A 105 12.66 7.97 -1.22
N LEU A 106 11.94 9.05 -0.95
CA LEU A 106 10.49 9.14 -1.11
C LEU A 106 10.15 10.42 -1.86
N VAL A 107 9.30 10.30 -2.88
CA VAL A 107 8.72 11.44 -3.58
C VAL A 107 7.20 11.33 -3.49
N ALA A 108 6.56 12.33 -2.89
CA ALA A 108 5.11 12.42 -2.80
C ALA A 108 4.52 13.25 -3.95
N ASP A 109 3.22 13.09 -4.20
CA ASP A 109 2.52 13.78 -5.31
C ASP A 109 2.53 15.31 -5.19
N ASP A 110 2.64 15.84 -3.98
CA ASP A 110 2.72 17.28 -3.71
C ASP A 110 4.12 17.86 -3.97
N GLY A 111 5.06 17.03 -4.45
CA GLY A 111 6.43 17.42 -4.72
C GLY A 111 7.37 17.32 -3.52
N THR A 112 6.87 16.91 -2.34
CA THR A 112 7.72 16.62 -1.18
C THR A 112 8.69 15.50 -1.54
N ALA A 113 9.98 15.78 -1.39
CA ALA A 113 11.05 14.81 -1.61
C ALA A 113 11.88 14.65 -0.33
N LEU A 114 11.91 13.44 0.21
CA LEU A 114 12.61 13.10 1.44
C LEU A 114 13.64 12.01 1.20
N ARG A 115 14.70 12.02 2.00
CA ARG A 115 15.84 11.11 1.85
C ARG A 115 16.33 10.69 3.23
N GLY A 116 16.03 9.46 3.62
CA GLY A 116 16.50 8.86 4.87
C GLY A 116 17.87 8.21 4.67
N HIS A 117 18.73 8.31 5.68
CA HIS A 117 20.09 7.74 5.62
C HIS A 117 20.34 6.74 6.75
N GLY A 118 21.06 5.67 6.44
CA GLY A 118 21.40 4.62 7.37
C GLY A 118 22.81 4.08 7.15
N MET A 119 23.44 3.63 8.23
CA MET A 119 24.78 3.06 8.20
C MET A 119 24.86 1.91 9.19
N SER A 120 25.45 0.79 8.77
CA SER A 120 25.84 -0.34 9.61
C SER A 120 27.34 -0.64 9.52
N ARG A 121 27.95 -0.96 10.66
CA ARG A 121 29.34 -1.37 10.75
C ARG A 121 29.40 -2.65 11.58
N LYS A 122 30.11 -3.67 11.10
CA LYS A 122 30.41 -4.86 11.90
C LYS A 122 31.30 -4.49 13.09
N HIS A 123 31.13 -5.17 14.23
CA HIS A 123 32.12 -5.08 15.29
C HIS A 123 33.42 -5.79 14.83
N PRO A 124 34.62 -5.34 15.25
CA PRO A 124 35.88 -5.98 14.82
C PRO A 124 36.02 -7.46 15.20
N ALA A 125 35.24 -7.93 16.18
CA ALA A 125 35.23 -9.33 16.60
C ALA A 125 34.11 -10.15 15.94
N ASP A 126 33.22 -9.51 15.17
CA ASP A 126 32.10 -10.18 14.53
C ASP A 126 32.53 -10.78 13.18
N LEU A 127 31.85 -11.85 12.79
CA LEU A 127 31.96 -12.38 11.45
C LEU A 127 31.46 -11.36 10.42
N ASP A 128 32.12 -11.31 9.28
CA ASP A 128 31.71 -10.47 8.17
C ASP A 128 30.53 -11.13 7.43
N VAL A 129 29.32 -10.63 7.69
CA VAL A 129 28.07 -11.10 7.09
C VAL A 129 27.37 -9.89 6.45
N PRO A 130 27.57 -9.67 5.13
CA PRO A 130 27.05 -8.51 4.41
C PRO A 130 25.55 -8.28 4.58
N GLU A 131 24.75 -9.36 4.56
CA GLU A 131 23.29 -9.31 4.62
C GLU A 131 22.79 -8.68 5.93
N ILE A 132 23.48 -8.93 7.05
CA ILE A 132 23.16 -8.31 8.36
C ILE A 132 23.45 -6.81 8.31
N GLY A 133 24.56 -6.41 7.68
CA GLY A 133 24.93 -5.03 7.48
C GLY A 133 23.88 -4.26 6.67
N GLU A 134 23.40 -4.88 5.58
CA GLU A 134 22.38 -4.35 4.69
C GLU A 134 21.05 -4.13 5.40
N GLU A 135 20.47 -5.17 6.01
CA GLU A 135 19.18 -5.08 6.70
C GLU A 135 19.19 -3.98 7.77
N LEU A 136 20.30 -3.89 8.52
CA LEU A 136 20.45 -2.91 9.58
C LEU A 136 20.64 -1.49 9.03
N ALA A 137 21.39 -1.32 7.94
CA ALA A 137 21.54 -0.02 7.29
C ALA A 137 20.20 0.45 6.72
N VAL A 138 19.45 -0.42 6.02
CA VAL A 138 18.14 -0.12 5.45
C VAL A 138 17.12 0.23 6.54
N SER A 139 17.07 -0.54 7.62
CA SER A 139 16.19 -0.26 8.77
C SER A 139 16.47 1.13 9.38
N ARG A 140 17.75 1.50 9.49
CA ARG A 140 18.15 2.84 9.99
C ARG A 140 17.75 3.94 9.03
N ALA A 141 17.92 3.75 7.73
CA ALA A 141 17.50 4.71 6.71
C ALA A 141 15.97 4.91 6.69
N LEU A 142 15.19 3.83 6.82
CA LEU A 142 13.73 3.90 6.95
C LEU A 142 13.29 4.59 8.24
N SER A 143 14.01 4.37 9.35
CA SER A 143 13.72 5.04 10.63
C SER A 143 13.96 6.55 10.54
N ASP A 144 15.03 6.95 9.85
CA ASP A 144 15.33 8.35 9.58
C ASP A 144 14.28 8.99 8.66
N LEU A 145 13.92 8.33 7.56
CA LEU A 145 12.84 8.79 6.67
C LEU A 145 11.51 8.95 7.43
N SER A 146 11.17 7.98 8.28
CA SER A 146 9.97 8.02 9.12
C SER A 146 9.95 9.23 10.06
N ARG A 147 11.12 9.59 10.62
CA ARG A 147 11.27 10.79 11.45
C ARG A 147 11.08 12.08 10.64
N GLN A 148 11.65 12.14 9.43
CA GLN A 148 11.49 13.30 8.54
C GLN A 148 10.03 13.46 8.09
N LEU A 149 9.35 12.37 7.72
CA LEU A 149 7.93 12.38 7.36
C LEU A 149 7.04 12.93 8.48
N ARG A 150 7.32 12.53 9.73
CA ARG A 150 6.61 13.10 10.89
C ARG A 150 6.83 14.59 11.06
N GLN A 151 8.03 15.08 10.75
CA GLN A 151 8.36 16.51 10.83
C GLN A 151 7.60 17.30 9.76
N VAL A 152 7.61 16.85 8.51
CA VAL A 152 6.85 17.49 7.41
C VAL A 152 5.36 17.51 7.72
N ALA A 153 4.79 16.38 8.15
CA ALA A 153 3.37 16.34 8.50
C ALA A 153 3.03 17.31 9.65
N ALA A 154 3.91 17.48 10.64
CA ALA A 154 3.70 18.45 11.71
C ALA A 154 3.76 19.90 11.21
N GLU A 155 4.63 20.20 10.24
CA GLU A 155 4.71 21.50 9.57
C GLU A 155 3.45 21.78 8.74
N ASP A 156 3.01 20.83 7.91
CA ASP A 156 1.78 20.94 7.11
C ASP A 156 0.54 21.16 7.98
N ILE A 157 0.46 20.46 9.11
CA ILE A 157 -0.63 20.67 10.08
C ILE A 157 -0.57 22.11 10.60
N ASN A 158 0.60 22.61 11.03
CA ASN A 158 0.73 23.97 11.56
C ASN A 158 0.36 25.05 10.54
N ASP A 159 0.80 24.88 9.29
CA ASP A 159 0.56 25.84 8.22
C ASP A 159 -0.93 25.90 7.83
N ASN A 160 -1.67 24.81 8.03
CA ASN A 160 -3.07 24.71 7.62
C ASN A 160 -4.08 24.86 8.78
N THR A 161 -3.66 24.74 10.05
CA THR A 161 -4.54 24.92 11.21
C THR A 161 -4.52 26.33 11.81
N GLY A 162 -3.52 27.15 11.48
CA GLY A 162 -3.33 28.47 12.10
C GLY A 162 -3.09 28.45 13.61
N THR A 163 -2.94 27.26 14.21
CA THR A 163 -2.62 27.08 15.64
C THR A 163 -1.59 25.96 15.78
N PRO A 164 -0.41 26.21 16.38
CA PRO A 164 0.69 25.26 16.38
C PRO A 164 0.35 23.99 17.17
N TRP A 165 0.45 22.84 16.52
CA TRP A 165 0.28 21.50 17.08
C TRP A 165 1.49 21.15 17.97
N ARG A 166 1.22 20.64 19.18
CA ARG A 166 2.23 20.09 20.10
C ARG A 166 1.93 18.61 20.35
N PRO A 167 2.90 17.69 20.15
CA PRO A 167 2.72 16.30 20.54
C PRO A 167 2.77 16.16 22.06
N THR A 168 1.91 15.31 22.61
CA THR A 168 2.01 14.77 23.98
C THR A 168 2.96 13.59 24.04
#